data_AF-A0A2V9Q6V9-F1
#
_entry.id   AF-A0A2V9Q6V9-F1
#
_cell.length_a   1.000
_cell.length_b   1.000
_cell.length_c   1.000
_cell.angle_alpha   90.00
_cell.angle_beta   90.00
_cell.angle_gamma   90.00
#
_symmetry.space_group_name_H-M   'P 1'
#
loop_
_entity.id
_entity.type
_entity.pdbx_description
1 polymer ?
#
loop_
_entity_poly.entity_id
_entity_poly.type
_entity_poly.pdbx_seq_one_letter_code
_entity_poly.pdbx_strand_id
1 'polypeptide(L)' 'MRAESGESFGSILSQFERSHAAKAADGLREGTVVSVSSDSVFIDLGFKTEGILPLLEFQNDAALKPGDKLQVTIKGRDP' A
#
# COMPACT_ATOMS: atom_id res chain seq x y z
N MET A 1 -20.44 -34.84 -29.47
CA MET A 1 -19.86 -34.77 -28.11
C MET A 1 -18.78 -33.68 -28.14
N ARG A 2 -19.09 -32.53 -27.53
CA ARG A 2 -18.49 -31.96 -26.30
C ARG A 2 -17.27 -31.09 -26.62
N ALA A 3 -17.52 -29.77 -26.69
CA ALA A 3 -16.48 -28.75 -26.77
C ALA A 3 -15.70 -28.73 -25.46
N GLU A 4 -14.38 -28.86 -25.55
CA GLU A 4 -13.46 -28.84 -24.40
C GLU A 4 -13.24 -27.39 -23.98
N SER A 5 -14.21 -26.85 -23.24
CA SER A 5 -14.07 -25.59 -22.50
C SER A 5 -13.26 -25.88 -21.23
N GLY A 6 -11.94 -25.97 -21.36
CA GLY A 6 -11.06 -26.39 -20.27
C GLY A 6 -10.92 -25.38 -19.15
N GLU A 7 -10.73 -24.09 -19.46
CA GLU A 7 -10.67 -23.02 -18.46
C GLU A 7 -11.25 -21.74 -19.08
N SER A 8 -12.41 -21.30 -18.58
CA SER A 8 -12.97 -20.00 -18.97
C SER A 8 -12.06 -18.89 -18.45
N PHE A 9 -11.84 -17.84 -19.25
CA PHE A 9 -11.16 -16.62 -18.79
C PHE A 9 -11.76 -16.10 -17.47
N GLY A 10 -13.06 -16.29 -17.26
CA GLY A 10 -13.73 -15.97 -16.00
C GLY A 10 -13.24 -16.80 -14.80
N SER A 11 -12.90 -18.07 -14.99
CA SER A 11 -12.36 -18.93 -13.92
C SER A 11 -10.93 -18.52 -13.53
N ILE A 12 -10.11 -18.20 -14.53
CA ILE A 12 -8.72 -17.74 -14.33
C ILE A 12 -8.74 -16.35 -13.67
N LEU A 13 -9.59 -15.45 -14.15
CA LEU A 13 -9.75 -14.12 -13.58
C LEU A 13 -10.24 -14.20 -12.12
N SER A 14 -11.25 -15.01 -11.83
CA SER A 14 -11.78 -15.15 -10.47
C SER A 14 -10.74 -15.77 -9.51
N GLN A 15 -9.88 -16.68 -9.98
CA GLN A 15 -8.78 -17.22 -9.19
C GLN A 15 -7.68 -16.19 -8.93
N PHE A 16 -7.35 -15.36 -9.93
CA PHE A 16 -6.42 -14.25 -9.79
C PHE A 16 -6.96 -13.18 -8.84
N GLU A 17 -8.20 -12.74 -9.02
CA GLU A 17 -8.88 -11.80 -8.14
C GLU A 17 -8.93 -12.33 -6.71
N ARG A 18 -9.27 -13.60 -6.48
CA ARG A 18 -9.30 -14.19 -5.13
C ARG A 18 -7.91 -14.27 -4.49
N SER A 19 -6.86 -14.50 -5.27
CA SER A 19 -5.48 -14.59 -4.78
C SER A 19 -4.81 -13.23 -4.59
N HIS A 20 -5.24 -12.21 -5.33
CA HIS A 20 -4.67 -10.85 -5.30
C HIS A 20 -5.52 -9.84 -4.52
N ALA A 21 -6.84 -10.03 -4.37
CA ALA A 21 -7.71 -9.17 -3.56
C ALA A 21 -7.35 -9.24 -2.06
N ALA A 22 -6.92 -10.41 -1.58
CA ALA A 22 -6.52 -10.59 -0.18
C ALA A 22 -5.11 -10.09 0.13
N LYS A 23 -4.24 -9.90 -0.87
CA LYS A 23 -2.84 -9.46 -0.65
C LYS A 23 -2.61 -7.96 -0.81
N ALA A 24 -3.62 -7.22 -1.25
CA ALA A 24 -3.51 -5.79 -1.50
C ALA A 24 -3.95 -4.91 -0.31
N ALA A 25 -4.72 -5.44 0.64
CA ALA A 25 -5.60 -4.61 1.45
C ALA A 25 -5.12 -4.23 2.85
N ASP A 26 -4.20 -4.97 3.48
CA ASP A 26 -3.76 -4.64 4.85
C ASP A 26 -2.34 -5.17 5.08
N GLY A 27 -1.39 -4.52 4.42
CA GLY A 27 0.03 -4.82 4.60
C GLY A 27 0.66 -3.68 5.35
N LEU A 28 1.06 -3.90 6.60
CA LEU A 28 2.06 -3.04 7.23
C LEU A 28 3.27 -3.02 6.30
N ARG A 29 3.61 -1.83 5.80
CA ARG A 29 4.78 -1.61 4.95
C ARG A 29 5.78 -0.74 5.70
N GLU A 30 7.05 -1.06 5.56
CA GLU A 30 8.12 -0.15 5.94
C GLU A 30 8.23 0.94 4.88
N GLY A 31 7.99 2.16 5.31
CA GLY A 31 8.20 3.36 4.54
C GLY A 31 9.44 4.12 5.01
N THR A 32 10.14 4.78 4.10
CA THR A 32 11.28 5.65 4.44
C THR A 32 10.89 7.10 4.24
N VAL A 33 11.15 7.94 5.24
CA VAL A 33 10.91 9.38 5.15
C VAL A 33 11.86 9.98 4.11
N VAL A 34 11.33 10.49 3.02
CA VAL A 34 12.13 11.14 1.97
C VAL A 34 12.25 12.64 2.23
N SER A 35 11.20 13.26 2.77
CA SER A 35 11.18 14.69 3.08
C SER A 35 10.13 15.04 4.12
N VAL A 36 10.38 16.10 4.88
CA VAL A 36 9.46 16.61 5.91
C VAL A 36 9.22 18.09 5.62
N SER A 37 7.96 18.44 5.42
CA SER A 37 7.48 19.83 5.31
C SER A 37 6.92 20.30 6.64
N SER A 38 6.52 21.57 6.75
CA SER A 38 5.99 22.14 7.99
C SER A 38 4.66 21.54 8.46
N ASP A 39 3.89 20.92 7.57
CA ASP A 39 2.59 20.31 7.88
C ASP A 39 2.48 18.84 7.45
N SER A 40 3.37 18.34 6.59
CA SER A 40 3.24 17.01 5.99
C SER A 40 4.59 16.30 5.87
N VAL A 41 4.56 14.98 5.96
CA VAL A 41 5.69 14.07 5.82
C VAL A 41 5.51 13.24 4.57
N PHE A 42 6.55 13.19 3.74
CA PHE A 42 6.61 12.35 2.55
C PHE A 42 7.38 11.07 2.86
N ILE A 43 6.76 9.94 2.56
CA ILE A 43 7.29 8.62 2.86
C ILE A 43 7.25 7.78 1.59
N ASP A 44 8.39 7.20 1.21
CA ASP A 44 8.45 6.22 0.14
C ASP A 44 8.12 4.83 0.69
N LEU A 45 7.10 4.16 0.12
CA LEU A 45 6.65 2.83 0.54
C LEU A 45 7.15 1.71 -0.40
N GLY A 46 8.00 2.06 -1.36
CA GLY A 46 8.35 1.21 -2.49
C GLY A 46 7.19 0.99 -3.47
N PHE A 47 7.47 0.35 -4.62
CA PHE A 47 6.46 -0.05 -5.61
C PHE A 47 5.61 1.11 -6.18
N LYS A 48 6.23 2.25 -6.54
CA LYS A 48 5.58 3.44 -7.12
C LYS A 48 4.55 4.15 -6.22
N THR A 49 4.45 3.77 -4.95
CA THR A 49 3.46 4.34 -4.04
C THR A 49 4.16 5.23 -3.03
N GLU A 50 3.93 6.53 -3.12
CA GLU A 50 4.37 7.52 -2.14
C GLU A 50 3.22 7.75 -1.15
N GLY A 51 3.55 7.72 0.14
CA GLY A 51 2.64 8.05 1.23
C GLY A 51 2.85 9.48 1.68
N ILE A 52 1.75 10.22 1.86
CA ILE A 52 1.77 11.54 2.48
C ILE A 52 0.98 11.42 3.78
N LEU A 53 1.64 11.76 4.90
CA LEU A 53 1.01 11.76 6.21
C LEU A 53 1.13 13.15 6.83
N PRO A 54 0.04 13.72 7.38
CA PRO A 54 0.11 15.00 8.08
C PRO A 54 0.95 14.88 9.36
N LEU A 55 1.72 15.91 9.67
CA LEU A 55 2.57 15.95 10.87
C LEU A 55 1.78 15.77 12.17
N LEU A 56 0.49 16.11 12.15
CA LEU A 56 -0.43 15.87 13.27
C LEU A 56 -0.55 14.39 13.66
N GLU A 57 -0.36 13.45 12.74
CA GLU A 57 -0.39 12.01 13.05
C GLU A 57 0.85 11.59 13.86
N PHE A 58 1.90 12.40 13.85
CA PHE A 58 3.18 12.15 14.52
C PHE A 58 3.33 12.94 15.82
N GLN A 59 2.22 13.29 16.47
CA GLN A 59 2.13 14.12 17.69
C GLN A 59 3.09 13.74 18.85
N ASN A 60 3.67 12.53 18.86
CA ASN A 60 4.63 12.08 19.86
C ASN A 60 6.02 11.70 19.30
N ASP A 61 6.21 11.67 17.98
CA ASP A 61 7.49 11.30 17.37
C ASP A 61 8.37 12.53 17.21
N ALA A 62 9.28 12.68 18.17
CA ALA A 62 10.22 13.78 18.26
C ALA A 62 11.05 13.90 16.96
N ALA A 63 10.74 14.93 16.17
CA ALA A 63 11.52 15.38 15.02
C ALA A 63 11.86 14.26 14.01
N LEU A 64 10.85 13.80 13.27
CA LEU A 64 11.06 13.02 12.06
C LEU A 64 12.10 13.70 11.15
N LYS A 65 13.13 12.94 10.78
CA LYS A 65 14.19 13.40 9.88
C LYS A 65 14.08 12.65 8.55
N PRO A 66 14.49 13.28 7.44
CA PRO A 66 14.72 12.54 6.19
C PRO A 66 15.68 11.37 6.44
N GLY A 67 15.31 10.18 5.99
CA GLY A 67 16.05 8.93 6.20
C GLY A 67 15.53 8.05 7.34
N ASP A 68 14.55 8.53 8.12
CA ASP A 68 13.93 7.72 9.17
C ASP A 68 12.99 6.64 8.58
N LYS A 69 12.82 5.53 9.29
CA LYS A 69 12.01 4.39 8.83
C LYS A 69 10.76 4.26 9.68
N LEU A 70 9.61 4.27 9.02
CA LEU A 70 8.31 4.22 9.66
C LEU A 70 7.52 3.03 9.15
N GLN A 71 6.88 2.31 10.06
CA GLN A 71 5.88 1.31 9.68
C GLN A 71 4.55 2.02 9.42
N VAL A 72 4.11 2.01 8.18
CA VAL A 72 2.81 2.55 7.79
C VAL A 72 1.85 1.41 7.45
N THR A 73 0.58 1.63 7.73
CA THR A 73 -0.49 0.69 7.35
C THR A 73 -1.38 1.38 6.34
N ILE A 74 -1.57 0.78 5.16
CA ILE A 74 -2.47 1.31 4.14
C ILE A 74 -3.89 0.86 4.51
N LYS A 75 -4.71 1.75 5.08
CA LYS A 75 -6.10 1.45 5.49
C LYS A 75 -7.13 1.47 4.35
N GLY A 76 -6.73 1.03 3.16
CA GLY A 76 -7.60 0.97 1.98
C GLY A 76 -7.52 2.20 1.09
N ARG A 77 -7.74 1.96 -0.21
CA ARG A 77 -7.84 2.97 -1.26
C ARG A 77 -9.29 3.49 -1.21
N ASP A 78 -9.50 4.77 -0.94
CA ASP A 78 -10.82 5.36 -1.20
C ASP A 78 -11.08 5.21 -2.73
N PRO A 79 -12.16 4.51 -3.14
CA PRO A 79 -12.42 4.15 -4.53
C PRO A 79 -12.82 5.34 -5.41
#